data_AF-A0AAQ1KJ19-F1
#
_entry.id   AF-A0AAQ1KJ19-F1
#
_cell.length_a   1.000
_cell.length_b   1.000
_cell.length_c   1.000
_cell.angle_alpha   90.00
_cell.angle_beta   90.00
_cell.angle_gamma   90.00
#
_symmetry.space_group_name_H-M   'P 1'
#
loop_
_entity.id
_entity.type
_entity.pdbx_description
1 polymer ?
#
loop_
_entity_poly.entity_id
_entity_poly.type
_entity_poly.pdbx_seq_one_letter_code
_entity_poly.pdbx_strand_id
1 'polypeptide(L)'
;MSDEIKKRGRPADPDSVMSQLSNLQVGETYASAVRLDGENSPPAWSAVQAEKQRIRNTLNGQIRVARQRTSAEYKSSIGEFRADDGDIIIAAVVTRTG
;
A
#
# COMPACT_ATOMS: atom_id res chain seq x y z
N MET A 1 -25.03 16.76 33.67
CA MET A 1 -25.62 15.87 32.64
C MET A 1 -25.42 16.57 31.31
N SER A 2 -24.89 16.04 30.22
CA SER A 2 -24.05 14.88 29.90
C SER A 2 -23.78 15.05 28.41
N ASP A 3 -22.62 15.55 27.99
CA ASP A 3 -22.24 15.55 26.57
C ASP A 3 -20.84 14.95 26.41
N GLU A 4 -20.74 13.71 26.89
CA GLU A 4 -19.64 12.82 26.55
C GLU A 4 -19.97 12.18 25.18
N ILE A 5 -19.85 12.99 24.11
CA ILE A 5 -19.86 12.47 22.73
C ILE A 5 -18.58 11.66 22.56
N LYS A 6 -18.67 10.39 22.95
CA LYS A 6 -17.71 9.35 22.61
C LYS A 6 -17.45 9.44 21.11
N LYS A 7 -16.24 9.86 20.73
CA LYS A 7 -15.63 9.62 19.42
C LYS A 7 -15.59 8.10 19.20
N ARG A 8 -16.72 7.50 18.82
CA ARG A 8 -16.76 6.17 18.23
C ARG A 8 -16.12 6.35 16.85
N GLY A 9 -14.83 6.02 16.77
CA GLY A 9 -14.10 6.01 15.51
C GLY A 9 -14.90 5.26 14.48
N ARG A 10 -15.04 5.83 13.28
CA ARG A 10 -15.69 5.13 12.16
C ARG A 10 -15.05 3.74 12.03
N PRO A 11 -15.85 2.68 11.80
CA PRO A 11 -15.29 1.38 11.47
C PRO A 11 -14.31 1.56 10.30
N ALA A 12 -13.15 0.93 10.41
CA ALA A 12 -12.15 0.99 9.35
C ALA A 12 -12.78 0.43 8.07
N ASP A 13 -12.61 1.15 6.96
CA ASP A 13 -13.06 0.72 5.64
C ASP A 13 -12.42 -0.64 5.33
N PRO A 14 -13.21 -1.71 5.10
CA PRO A 14 -12.68 -3.04 4.85
C PRO A 14 -11.78 -3.08 3.61
N ASP A 15 -11.99 -2.17 2.65
CA ASP A 15 -11.23 -2.09 1.41
C ASP A 15 -10.00 -1.18 1.53
N SER A 16 -9.78 -0.58 2.71
CA SER A 16 -8.55 0.16 2.94
C SER A 16 -7.34 -0.78 2.94
N VAL A 17 -6.22 -0.31 2.39
CA VAL A 17 -4.93 -1.03 2.41
C VAL A 17 -4.58 -1.53 3.81
N MET A 18 -4.90 -0.74 4.84
CA MET A 18 -4.66 -1.10 6.24
C MET A 18 -5.50 -2.30 6.70
N SER A 19 -6.79 -2.29 6.40
CA SER A 19 -7.70 -3.40 6.72
C SER A 19 -7.30 -4.66 5.99
N GLN A 20 -6.98 -4.54 4.69
CA GLN A 20 -6.51 -5.66 3.87
C GLN A 20 -5.22 -6.27 4.44
N LEU A 21 -4.22 -5.43 4.77
CA LEU A 21 -2.97 -5.90 5.37
C LEU A 21 -3.16 -6.56 6.74
N SER A 22 -4.09 -6.04 7.56
CA SER A 22 -4.37 -6.59 8.89
C SER A 22 -5.08 -7.95 8.84
N ASN A 23 -5.80 -8.21 7.74
CA ASN A 23 -6.55 -9.45 7.52
C ASN A 23 -5.75 -10.52 6.77
N LEU A 24 -4.54 -10.21 6.27
CA LEU A 24 -3.68 -11.17 5.59
C LEU A 24 -3.33 -12.36 6.50
N GLN A 25 -3.52 -13.56 5.98
CA GLN A 25 -3.05 -14.80 6.60
C GLN A 25 -1.57 -15.07 6.26
N VAL A 26 -0.91 -15.92 7.05
CA VAL A 26 0.48 -16.31 6.78
C VAL A 26 0.55 -17.03 5.43
N GLY A 27 1.47 -16.60 4.57
CA GLY A 27 1.59 -17.11 3.20
C GLY A 27 0.71 -16.39 2.17
N GLU A 28 -0.25 -15.56 2.61
CA GLU A 28 -1.02 -14.72 1.70
C GLU A 28 -0.26 -13.46 1.30
N THR A 29 -0.67 -12.91 0.16
CA THR A 29 -0.03 -11.75 -0.45
C THR A 29 -1.07 -10.75 -0.91
N TYR A 30 -0.85 -9.49 -0.55
CA TYR A 30 -1.56 -8.34 -1.09
C TYR A 30 -0.70 -7.70 -2.19
N ALA A 31 -1.30 -7.42 -3.35
CA ALA A 31 -0.64 -6.75 -4.46
C ALA A 31 -1.47 -5.56 -4.94
N SER A 32 -0.80 -4.46 -5.28
CA SER A 32 -1.43 -3.26 -5.84
C SER A 32 -0.53 -2.68 -6.92
N ALA A 33 -1.15 -2.15 -7.98
CA ALA A 33 -0.46 -1.54 -9.10
C ALA A 33 -1.01 -0.12 -9.36
N VAL A 34 -0.11 0.80 -9.69
CA VAL A 34 -0.45 2.17 -10.12
C VAL A 34 0.10 2.37 -11.52
N ARG A 35 -0.77 2.76 -12.46
CA ARG A 35 -0.41 3.14 -13.84
C ARG A 35 0.03 4.61 -13.85
N LEU A 36 1.15 4.88 -14.50
CA LEU A 36 1.60 6.22 -14.84
C LEU A 36 1.44 6.39 -16.35
N ASP A 37 0.56 7.30 -16.75
CA ASP A 37 0.32 7.62 -18.16
C ASP A 37 1.57 8.29 -18.75
N GLY A 38 2.21 7.62 -19.73
CA GLY A 38 3.42 8.08 -20.40
C GLY A 38 3.16 9.10 -21.52
N GLU A 39 1.91 9.25 -21.95
CA GLU A 39 1.52 10.03 -23.13
C GLU A 39 1.66 11.56 -22.95
N ASN A 40 1.64 12.06 -21.70
CA ASN A 40 1.66 13.50 -21.43
C ASN A 40 3.06 14.11 -21.24
N SER A 41 4.11 13.29 -21.25
CA SER A 41 5.55 13.61 -21.32
C SER A 41 6.29 12.33 -20.95
N PRO A 42 7.44 11.98 -21.57
CA PRO A 42 8.21 10.80 -21.14
C PRO A 42 8.36 10.87 -19.62
N PRO A 43 8.01 9.83 -18.84
CA PRO A 43 8.03 9.93 -17.39
C PRO A 43 9.40 10.43 -16.98
N ALA A 44 9.46 11.66 -16.47
CA ALA A 44 10.70 12.15 -15.90
C ALA A 44 11.04 11.11 -14.85
N TRP A 45 12.22 10.48 -14.95
CA TRP A 45 12.59 9.36 -14.08
C TRP A 45 12.38 9.69 -12.59
N SER A 46 12.46 10.98 -12.23
CA SER A 46 12.06 11.55 -10.95
C SER A 46 10.62 11.25 -10.52
N ALA A 47 9.62 11.29 -11.41
CA ALA A 47 8.22 10.98 -11.14
C ALA A 47 8.02 9.51 -10.76
N VAL A 48 8.68 8.60 -11.49
CA VAL A 48 8.66 7.16 -11.18
C VAL A 48 9.28 6.89 -9.80
N GLN A 49 10.42 7.52 -9.50
CA GLN A 49 11.06 7.39 -8.19
C GLN A 49 10.22 8.01 -7.06
N ALA A 50 9.60 9.17 -7.31
CA ALA A 50 8.69 9.81 -6.36
C ALA A 50 7.49 8.91 -6.04
N GLU A 51 6.91 8.28 -7.05
CA GLU A 51 5.76 7.40 -6.89
C GLU A 51 6.13 6.10 -6.16
N LYS A 52 7.26 5.48 -6.51
CA LYS A 52 7.82 4.35 -5.73
C LYS A 52 8.03 4.73 -4.27
N GLN A 53 8.57 5.92 -4.00
CA GLN A 53 8.80 6.39 -2.65
C GLN A 53 7.48 6.64 -1.90
N ARG A 54 6.47 7.19 -2.57
CA ARG A 54 5.12 7.38 -2.02
C ARG A 54 4.51 6.05 -1.59
N ILE A 55 4.49 5.06 -2.49
CA ILE A 55 3.97 3.71 -2.22
C ILE A 55 4.74 3.07 -1.07
N ARG A 56 6.07 3.15 -1.08
CA ARG A 56 6.94 2.63 0.00
C ARG A 56 6.58 3.24 1.35
N ASN A 57 6.45 4.57 1.42
CA ASN A 57 6.12 5.27 2.66
C ASN A 57 4.73 4.85 3.18
N THR A 58 3.74 4.78 2.29
CA THR A 58 2.39 4.32 2.63
C THR A 58 2.44 2.89 3.18
N LEU A 59 3.04 1.95 2.45
CA LEU A 59 3.10 0.55 2.88
C LEU A 59 3.89 0.37 4.17
N ASN A 60 5.03 1.05 4.34
CA ASN A 60 5.81 0.96 5.58
C ASN A 60 5.01 1.47 6.79
N GLY A 61 4.25 2.56 6.62
CA GLY A 61 3.34 3.06 7.64
C GLY A 61 2.26 2.05 8.00
N GLN A 62 1.57 1.50 6.99
CA GLN A 62 0.49 0.53 7.22
C GLN A 62 0.99 -0.80 7.78
N ILE A 63 2.11 -1.32 7.27
CA ILE A 63 2.77 -2.53 7.79
C ILE A 63 3.18 -2.33 9.25
N ARG A 64 3.77 -1.17 9.61
CA ARG A 64 4.14 -0.89 11.00
C ARG A 64 2.93 -0.96 11.92
N VAL A 65 1.81 -0.38 11.52
CA VAL A 65 0.55 -0.43 12.29
C VAL A 65 -0.01 -1.84 12.35
N ALA A 66 -0.01 -2.59 11.23
CA ALA A 66 -0.47 -3.98 11.19
C ALA A 66 0.37 -4.90 12.09
N ARG A 67 1.71 -4.74 12.09
CA ARG A 67 2.64 -5.45 12.99
C ARG A 67 2.29 -5.23 14.46
N GLN A 68 2.01 -3.99 14.86
CA GLN A 68 1.65 -3.67 16.24
C GLN A 68 0.33 -4.33 16.70
N ARG A 69 -0.58 -4.63 15.77
CA ARG A 69 -1.88 -5.24 16.07
C ARG A 69 -1.85 -6.77 16.05
N THR A 70 -1.05 -7.34 15.16
CA THR A 70 -1.09 -8.79 14.87
C THR A 70 0.15 -9.54 15.36
N SER A 71 1.20 -8.83 15.77
CA SER A 71 2.53 -9.40 16.08
C SER A 71 3.15 -10.22 14.94
N ALA A 72 2.62 -10.07 13.72
CA ALA A 72 3.03 -10.81 12.55
C ALA A 72 4.23 -10.17 11.85
N GLU A 73 4.96 -10.97 11.08
CA GLU A 73 6.01 -10.49 10.19
C GLU A 73 5.48 -10.25 8.78
N TYR A 74 5.99 -9.20 8.13
CA TYR A 74 5.60 -8.83 6.78
C TYR A 74 6.85 -8.49 5.97
N LYS A 75 6.90 -8.94 4.72
CA LYS A 75 7.88 -8.53 3.72
C LYS A 75 7.17 -7.73 2.62
N SER A 76 7.80 -6.67 2.14
CA SER A 76 7.29 -5.89 1.02
C SER A 76 8.32 -5.81 -0.11
N SER A 77 7.85 -5.71 -1.34
CA SER A 77 8.66 -5.54 -2.54
C SER A 77 7.95 -4.59 -3.49
N ILE A 78 8.72 -3.75 -4.17
CA ILE A 78 8.19 -2.79 -5.16
C ILE A 78 8.98 -2.97 -6.44
N GLY A 79 8.26 -3.26 -7.52
CA GLY A 79 8.80 -3.39 -8.86
C GLY A 79 8.20 -2.34 -9.80
N GLU A 80 8.77 -2.24 -10.98
CA GLU A 80 8.17 -1.50 -12.08
C GLU A 80 8.23 -2.36 -13.34
N PHE A 81 7.24 -2.18 -14.21
CA PHE A 81 7.24 -2.78 -15.52
C PHE A 81 6.78 -1.75 -16.54
N ARG A 82 7.37 -1.81 -17.72
CA ARG A 82 6.98 -0.98 -18.86
C ARG A 82 5.98 -1.77 -19.70
N ALA A 83 4.83 -1.19 -19.96
CA ALA A 83 3.82 -1.75 -20.84
C ALA A 83 4.15 -1.44 -22.31
N ASP A 84 3.56 -2.20 -23.22
CA ASP A 84 3.81 -2.07 -24.67
C ASP A 84 3.34 -0.72 -25.23
N ASP A 85 2.37 -0.06 -24.59
CA ASP A 85 1.89 1.28 -24.91
C ASP A 85 2.79 2.42 -24.40
N GLY A 86 3.89 2.08 -23.72
CA GLY A 86 4.86 3.04 -23.19
C GLY A 86 4.64 3.43 -21.73
N ASP A 87 3.56 2.95 -21.11
CA ASP A 87 3.27 3.28 -19.71
C ASP A 87 4.19 2.57 -18.74
N ILE A 88 4.34 3.18 -17.56
CA ILE A 88 5.07 2.59 -16.45
C ILE A 88 4.07 2.20 -15.39
N ILE A 89 4.06 0.92 -15.05
CA ILE A 89 3.25 0.41 -13.96
C ILE A 89 4.16 0.10 -12.79
N ILE A 90 3.86 0.69 -11.64
CA ILE A 90 4.57 0.43 -10.39
C ILE A 90 3.71 -0.53 -9.58
N ALA A 91 4.27 -1.71 -9.30
CA ALA A 91 3.60 -2.75 -8.53
C ALA A 91 4.25 -2.87 -7.15
N ALA A 92 3.43 -3.01 -6.12
CA ALA A 92 3.88 -3.31 -4.78
C ALA A 92 3.20 -4.55 -4.25
N VAL A 93 3.99 -5.39 -3.61
CA VAL A 93 3.60 -6.67 -3.06
C VAL A 93 3.93 -6.67 -1.58
N VAL A 94 3.00 -7.12 -0.75
CA VAL A 94 3.21 -7.34 0.68
C VAL A 94 2.78 -8.76 1.03
N THR A 95 3.68 -9.53 1.61
CA THR A 95 3.46 -10.91 2.03
C THR A 95 3.60 -11.01 3.55
N ARG A 96 2.66 -11.68 4.22
CA ARG A 96 2.80 -12.03 5.63
C ARG A 96 3.62 -13.31 5.76
N THR A 97 4.70 -13.27 6.53
CA THR A 97 5.70 -14.36 6.60
C THR A 97 5.83 -15.04 7.96
N GLY A 98 5.14 -14.55 8.99
CA GLY A 98 5.15 -15.09 10.35
C GLY A 98 4.00 -14.53 11.16
#